data_AF-I3VTM4-F1
#
_entry.id   AF-I3VTM4-F1
#
_cell.length_a   1.000
_cell.length_b   1.000
_cell.length_c   1.000
_cell.angle_alpha   90.00
_cell.angle_beta   90.00
_cell.angle_gamma   90.00
#
_symmetry.space_group_name_H-M   'P 1'
#
loop_
_entity.id
_entity.type
_entity.pdbx_description
1 polymer ?
#
loop_
_entity_poly.entity_id
_entity_poly.type
_entity_poly.pdbx_seq_one_letter_code
_entity_poly.pdbx_strand_id
1 'polypeptide(L)'
;MCDKDKVYALYFLEKMTCTEIAKEIGVTKQAVSKLLKQFPEYAEEKERKKQENKVRHNKETGEYVKQKRMKEREEEEGLIAGMMELQRQNAVSMSKKRTLSDDALVKSCINHYRYEPKNERIVFIEDFGRKPADLPKAIKVHKKVLNGSYEYMQDIEDEKWMSMTEKKALR
;
A
#
# COMPACT_ATOMS: atom_id res chain seq x y z
N MET A 1 -56.45 28.68 18.14
CA MET A 1 -55.96 28.44 19.52
C MET A 1 -55.22 27.12 19.54
N CYS A 2 -54.21 26.94 20.39
CA CYS A 2 -53.48 25.68 20.49
C CYS A 2 -54.21 24.78 21.49
N ASP A 3 -54.70 23.62 21.04
CA ASP A 3 -55.45 22.69 21.90
C ASP A 3 -54.52 22.06 22.94
N LYS A 4 -54.74 22.39 24.21
CA LYS A 4 -53.92 21.93 25.34
C LYS A 4 -53.92 20.41 25.46
N ASP A 5 -55.08 19.79 25.30
CA ASP A 5 -55.23 18.34 25.47
C ASP A 5 -54.53 17.56 24.35
N LYS A 6 -54.55 18.12 23.12
CA LYS A 6 -53.85 17.53 21.98
C LYS A 6 -52.34 17.59 22.14
N VAL A 7 -51.80 18.71 22.62
CA VAL A 7 -50.36 18.85 22.93
C VAL A 7 -49.94 17.93 24.07
N TYR A 8 -50.79 17.76 25.09
CA TYR A 8 -50.54 16.84 26.20
C TYR A 8 -50.43 15.38 25.70
N ALA A 9 -51.41 14.92 24.91
CA ALA A 9 -51.40 13.57 24.36
C ALA A 9 -50.16 13.30 23.50
N LEU A 10 -49.82 14.20 22.57
CA LEU A 10 -48.67 14.01 21.69
C LEU A 10 -47.33 14.01 22.45
N TYR A 11 -47.20 14.80 23.52
CA TYR A 11 -45.94 14.91 24.26
C TYR A 11 -45.72 13.79 25.29
N PHE A 12 -46.77 13.41 26.03
CA PHE A 12 -46.68 12.47 27.14
C PHE A 12 -47.05 11.03 26.74
N LEU A 13 -48.08 10.82 25.89
CA LEU A 13 -48.48 9.48 25.43
C LEU A 13 -47.63 9.04 24.24
N GLU A 14 -47.58 9.85 23.18
CA GLU A 14 -46.86 9.50 21.95
C GLU A 14 -45.35 9.83 22.01
N LYS A 15 -44.90 10.48 23.09
CA LYS A 15 -43.50 10.86 23.34
C LYS A 15 -42.84 11.67 22.22
N MET A 16 -43.60 12.36 21.37
CA MET A 16 -43.06 13.18 20.29
C MET A 16 -42.20 14.35 20.80
N THR A 17 -41.34 14.86 19.92
CA THR A 17 -40.54 16.05 20.17
C THR A 17 -41.35 17.33 19.95
N CYS A 18 -40.98 18.43 20.63
CA CYS A 18 -41.69 19.71 20.45
C CYS A 18 -41.65 20.22 19.00
N THR A 19 -40.67 19.79 18.20
CA THR A 19 -40.56 20.09 16.76
C THR A 19 -41.55 19.32 15.91
N GLU A 20 -41.81 18.06 16.24
CA GLU A 20 -42.81 17.24 15.54
C GLU A 20 -44.22 17.73 15.89
N ILE A 21 -44.49 17.98 17.18
CA ILE A 21 -45.77 18.53 17.65
C ILE A 21 -46.08 19.88 16.99
N ALA A 22 -45.06 20.73 16.84
CA ALA A 22 -45.19 22.02 16.16
C ALA A 22 -45.59 21.88 14.69
N LYS A 23 -45.03 20.90 13.97
CA LYS A 23 -45.39 20.60 12.59
C LYS A 23 -46.82 20.05 12.48
N GLU A 24 -47.19 19.15 13.38
CA GLU A 24 -48.51 18.49 13.38
C GLU A 24 -49.67 19.45 13.65
N ILE A 25 -49.46 20.42 14.56
CA ILE A 25 -50.50 21.39 14.95
C ILE A 25 -50.42 22.68 14.11
N GLY A 26 -49.36 22.87 13.33
CA GLY A 26 -49.16 24.08 12.52
C GLY A 26 -48.83 25.33 13.35
N VAL A 27 -48.13 25.16 14.47
CA VAL A 27 -47.73 26.24 15.40
C VAL A 27 -46.23 26.30 15.57
N THR A 28 -45.74 27.42 16.11
CA THR A 28 -44.31 27.57 16.38
C THR A 28 -43.86 26.69 17.55
N LYS A 29 -42.62 26.17 17.48
CA LYS A 29 -41.99 25.39 18.56
C LYS A 29 -42.04 26.13 19.90
N GLN A 30 -41.90 27.45 19.88
CA GLN A 30 -41.92 28.32 21.05
C GLN A 30 -43.30 28.32 21.71
N ALA A 31 -44.39 28.35 20.91
CA ALA A 31 -45.75 28.27 21.41
C ALA A 31 -46.01 26.93 22.11
N VAL A 32 -45.60 25.81 21.48
CA VAL A 32 -45.69 24.47 22.07
C VAL A 32 -44.89 24.38 23.38
N SER A 33 -43.65 24.89 23.40
CA SER A 33 -42.82 24.88 24.61
C SER A 33 -43.40 25.74 25.74
N LYS A 34 -44.00 26.89 25.42
CA LYS A 34 -44.66 27.76 26.40
C LYS A 34 -45.89 27.07 27.00
N LEU A 35 -46.64 26.33 26.19
CA LEU A 35 -47.79 25.54 26.64
C LEU A 35 -47.35 24.39 27.54
N LEU A 36 -46.32 23.64 27.13
CA LEU A 36 -45.83 22.48 27.87
C LEU A 36 -45.31 22.83 29.27
N LYS A 37 -44.67 23.99 29.41
CA LYS A 37 -44.20 24.50 30.71
C LYS A 37 -45.31 24.77 31.73
N GLN A 38 -46.58 24.86 31.29
CA GLN A 38 -47.72 25.03 32.19
C GLN A 38 -48.10 23.72 32.89
N PHE A 39 -47.68 22.56 32.36
CA PHE A 39 -47.95 21.28 33.00
C PHE A 39 -46.90 20.97 34.08
N PRO A 40 -47.32 20.55 35.29
CA PRO A 40 -46.39 20.24 36.38
C PRO A 40 -45.47 19.06 36.04
N GLU A 41 -45.98 18.07 35.31
CA GLU A 41 -45.29 16.84 34.90
C GLU A 41 -44.19 17.07 33.83
N TYR A 42 -44.18 18.24 33.18
CA TYR A 42 -43.26 18.52 32.09
C TYR A 42 -41.80 18.53 32.53
N ALA A 43 -41.51 18.98 33.76
CA ALA A 43 -40.15 19.05 34.27
C ALA A 43 -39.53 17.65 34.43
N GLU A 44 -40.29 16.71 34.99
CA GLU A 44 -39.87 15.32 35.20
C GLU A 44 -39.70 14.57 33.88
N GLU A 45 -40.70 14.67 32.98
CA GLU A 45 -40.65 14.03 31.66
C GLU A 45 -39.48 14.54 30.83
N LYS A 46 -39.17 15.85 30.91
CA LYS A 46 -38.04 16.44 30.21
C LYS A 46 -36.70 15.91 30.73
N GLU A 47 -36.54 15.75 32.05
CA GLU A 47 -35.30 15.20 32.60
C GLU A 47 -35.17 13.70 32.28
N ARG A 48 -36.27 12.94 32.29
CA ARG A 48 -36.29 11.54 31.83
C ARG A 48 -35.80 11.42 30.39
N LYS A 49 -36.39 12.19 29.46
CA LYS A 49 -35.99 12.21 28.04
C LYS A 49 -34.51 12.60 27.86
N LYS A 50 -34.00 13.51 28.67
CA LYS A 50 -32.59 13.93 28.63
C LYS A 50 -31.65 12.80 29.07
N GLN A 51 -32.02 12.04 30.11
CA GLN A 51 -31.25 10.88 30.57
C GLN A 51 -31.27 9.75 29.52
N GLU A 52 -32.44 9.42 28.98
CA GLU A 52 -32.58 8.41 27.91
C GLU A 52 -31.75 8.79 26.67
N ASN A 53 -31.83 10.04 26.23
CA ASN A 53 -31.04 10.53 25.10
C ASN A 53 -29.53 10.51 25.39
N LYS A 54 -29.10 10.81 26.61
CA LYS A 54 -27.68 10.71 27.02
C LYS A 54 -27.18 9.27 26.93
N VAL A 55 -27.96 8.30 27.42
CA VAL A 55 -27.62 6.88 27.34
C VAL A 55 -27.53 6.42 25.89
N ARG A 56 -28.53 6.78 25.07
CA ARG A 56 -28.54 6.45 23.64
C ARG A 56 -27.34 7.04 22.91
N HIS A 57 -27.05 8.33 23.12
CA HIS A 57 -25.91 9.01 22.50
C HIS A 57 -24.57 8.39 22.88
N ASN A 58 -24.38 8.03 24.16
CA ASN A 58 -23.18 7.35 24.61
C ASN A 58 -23.00 5.99 23.92
N LYS A 59 -24.09 5.23 23.76
CA LYS A 59 -24.07 3.93 23.07
C LYS A 59 -23.70 4.10 21.59
N GLU A 60 -24.39 4.99 20.89
CA GLU A 60 -24.15 5.29 19.47
C GLU A 60 -22.69 5.76 19.24
N THR A 61 -22.20 6.64 20.10
CA THR A 61 -20.82 7.14 20.03
C THR A 61 -19.81 6.01 20.27
N GLY A 62 -20.08 5.14 21.25
CA GLY A 62 -19.24 3.97 21.52
C GLY A 62 -19.17 3.00 20.35
N GLU A 63 -20.31 2.72 19.72
CA GLU A 63 -20.40 1.87 18.52
C GLU A 63 -19.67 2.49 17.34
N TYR A 64 -19.85 3.79 17.09
CA TYR A 64 -19.15 4.52 16.04
C TYR A 64 -17.62 4.47 16.21
N VAL A 65 -17.12 4.76 17.42
CA VAL A 65 -15.69 4.71 17.71
C VAL A 65 -15.14 3.29 17.53
N LYS A 66 -15.90 2.27 17.95
CA LYS A 66 -15.50 0.87 17.76
C LYS A 66 -15.40 0.51 16.28
N GLN A 67 -16.39 0.87 15.46
CA GLN A 67 -16.37 0.64 14.01
C GLN A 67 -15.20 1.35 13.34
N LYS A 68 -14.97 2.62 13.71
CA LYS A 68 -13.83 3.39 13.20
C LYS A 68 -12.49 2.70 13.47
N ARG A 69 -12.28 2.24 14.71
CA ARG A 69 -11.05 1.53 15.10
C ARG A 69 -10.87 0.19 14.38
N MET A 70 -11.96 -0.54 14.15
CA MET A 70 -11.91 -1.81 13.39
C MET A 70 -11.48 -1.55 11.94
N LYS A 71 -12.04 -0.52 11.31
CA LYS A 71 -11.69 -0.12 9.95
C LYS A 71 -10.23 0.32 9.83
N GLU A 72 -9.77 1.17 10.76
CA GLU A 72 -8.36 1.60 10.79
C GLU A 72 -7.40 0.41 10.92
N ARG A 73 -7.75 -0.59 11.75
CA ARG A 73 -6.94 -1.82 11.89
C ARG A 73 -6.93 -2.64 10.61
N GLU A 74 -8.08 -2.83 9.96
CA GLU A 74 -8.17 -3.58 8.70
C GLU A 74 -7.34 -2.92 7.59
N GLU A 75 -7.38 -1.59 7.51
CA GLU A 75 -6.56 -0.82 6.58
C GLU A 75 -5.06 -0.98 6.89
N GLU A 76 -4.66 -0.91 8.16
CA GLU A 76 -3.27 -1.11 8.60
C GLU A 76 -2.76 -2.53 8.31
N GLU A 77 -3.56 -3.55 8.61
CA GLU A 77 -3.24 -4.95 8.32
C GLU A 77 -3.06 -5.19 6.81
N GLY A 78 -3.94 -4.61 5.98
CA GLY A 78 -3.82 -4.65 4.53
C GLY A 78 -2.54 -3.98 4.01
N LEU A 79 -2.18 -2.82 4.58
CA LEU A 79 -0.96 -2.11 4.24
C LEU A 79 0.29 -2.94 4.60
N ILE A 80 0.33 -3.51 5.80
CA ILE A 80 1.44 -4.35 6.28
C ILE A 80 1.58 -5.59 5.39
N ALA A 81 0.48 -6.27 5.05
CA ALA A 81 0.50 -7.43 4.17
C ALA A 81 1.06 -7.09 2.78
N GLY A 82 0.62 -5.96 2.20
CA GLY A 82 1.16 -5.47 0.93
C GLY A 82 2.65 -5.13 1.00
N MET A 83 3.08 -4.49 2.09
CA MET A 83 4.49 -4.15 2.32
C MET A 83 5.37 -5.40 2.49
N MET A 84 4.90 -6.42 3.21
CA MET A 84 5.61 -7.70 3.36
C MET A 84 5.77 -8.42 2.02
N GLU A 85 4.73 -8.47 1.19
CA GLU A 85 4.81 -9.10 -0.12
C GLU A 85 5.79 -8.36 -1.04
N LEU A 86 5.75 -7.03 -1.03
CA LEU A 86 6.70 -6.21 -1.78
C LEU A 86 8.14 -6.43 -1.29
N GLN A 87 8.35 -6.52 0.02
CA GLN A 87 9.66 -6.83 0.59
C GLN A 87 10.14 -8.22 0.16
N ARG A 88 9.26 -9.22 0.12
CA ARG A 88 9.57 -10.58 -0.34
C ARG A 88 9.98 -10.59 -1.81
N GLN A 89 9.23 -9.91 -2.67
CA GLN A 89 9.54 -9.78 -4.09
C GLN A 89 10.88 -9.08 -4.30
N ASN A 90 11.10 -7.97 -3.59
CA ASN A 90 12.36 -7.24 -3.65
C ASN A 90 13.53 -8.11 -3.20
N ALA A 91 13.39 -8.85 -2.09
CA ALA A 91 14.42 -9.76 -1.61
C ALA A 91 14.79 -10.81 -2.66
N VAL A 92 13.80 -11.40 -3.35
CA VAL A 92 14.05 -12.35 -4.45
C VAL A 92 14.74 -11.67 -5.64
N SER A 93 14.26 -10.50 -6.06
CA SER A 93 14.81 -9.79 -7.23
C SER A 93 16.26 -9.32 -7.01
N MET A 94 16.59 -8.92 -5.77
CA MET A 94 17.91 -8.47 -5.36
C MET A 94 18.83 -9.64 -5.01
N SER A 95 18.28 -10.80 -4.66
CA SER A 95 19.04 -12.03 -4.43
C SER A 95 19.50 -12.65 -5.75
N LYS A 96 20.56 -12.09 -6.31
CA LYS A 96 21.30 -12.76 -7.39
C LYS A 96 22.33 -13.68 -6.76
N LYS A 97 22.24 -14.99 -7.06
CA LYS A 97 23.22 -16.00 -6.63
C LYS A 97 24.62 -15.83 -7.26
N ARG A 98 24.74 -15.01 -8.31
CA ARG A 98 25.99 -14.81 -9.05
C ARG A 98 26.74 -13.62 -8.47
N THR A 99 28.03 -13.80 -8.24
CA THR A 99 28.95 -12.70 -7.97
C THR A 99 29.04 -11.80 -9.22
N LEU A 100 29.26 -10.51 -9.00
CA LEU A 100 29.47 -9.57 -10.10
C LEU A 100 30.77 -9.95 -10.81
N SER A 101 30.72 -10.17 -12.13
CA SER A 101 31.93 -10.53 -12.88
C SER A 101 32.93 -9.37 -12.89
N ASP A 102 34.22 -9.69 -12.88
CA ASP A 102 35.33 -8.74 -13.03
C ASP A 102 35.12 -7.71 -14.16
N ASP A 103 34.56 -8.13 -15.29
CA ASP A 103 34.23 -7.26 -16.42
C ASP A 103 33.15 -6.22 -16.09
N ALA A 104 32.09 -6.64 -15.39
CA ALA A 104 31.02 -5.74 -14.96
C ALA A 104 31.52 -4.74 -13.90
N LEU A 105 32.40 -5.18 -13.00
CA LEU A 105 33.11 -4.32 -12.06
C LEU A 105 33.96 -3.27 -12.79
N VAL A 106 34.84 -3.70 -13.71
CA VAL A 106 35.69 -2.78 -14.47
C VAL A 106 34.89 -1.82 -15.34
N LYS A 107 33.79 -2.27 -15.96
CA LYS A 107 32.87 -1.40 -16.72
C LYS A 107 32.26 -0.31 -15.84
N SER A 108 31.87 -0.62 -14.60
CA SER A 108 31.34 0.39 -13.67
C SER A 108 32.39 1.42 -13.23
N CYS A 109 33.67 1.01 -13.18
CA CYS A 109 34.79 1.86 -12.75
C CYS A 109 35.72 2.28 -13.91
N ILE A 110 35.23 2.32 -15.15
CA ILE A 110 36.06 2.40 -16.37
C ILE A 110 37.03 3.59 -16.36
N ASN A 111 36.66 4.71 -15.73
CA ASN A 111 37.49 5.92 -15.65
C ASN A 111 38.82 5.71 -14.90
N HIS A 112 38.91 4.70 -14.03
CA HIS A 112 40.11 4.38 -13.25
C HIS A 112 41.04 3.40 -13.97
N TYR A 113 40.71 3.05 -15.21
CA TYR A 113 41.40 2.05 -15.98
C TYR A 113 41.88 2.63 -17.32
N ARG A 114 43.06 2.21 -17.77
CA ARG A 114 43.61 2.56 -19.08
C ARG A 114 43.83 1.32 -19.91
N TYR A 115 43.58 1.43 -21.21
CA TYR A 115 43.94 0.38 -22.16
C TYR A 115 45.44 0.45 -22.47
N GLU A 116 46.12 -0.68 -22.34
CA GLU A 116 47.50 -0.89 -22.75
C GLU A 116 47.53 -1.70 -24.06
N PRO A 117 47.86 -1.06 -25.21
CA PRO A 117 47.80 -1.73 -26.52
C PRO A 117 48.78 -2.89 -26.66
N LYS A 118 49.95 -2.81 -26.01
CA LYS A 118 51.02 -3.81 -26.15
C LYS A 118 50.61 -5.22 -25.68
N ASN A 119 49.79 -5.27 -24.64
CA ASN A 119 49.36 -6.52 -24.01
C ASN A 119 47.85 -6.78 -24.22
N GLU A 120 47.16 -5.87 -24.89
CA GLU A 120 45.71 -5.84 -25.09
C GLU A 120 44.92 -6.01 -23.79
N ARG A 121 45.34 -5.28 -22.75
CA ARG A 121 44.74 -5.34 -21.41
C ARG A 121 44.27 -3.97 -20.96
N ILE A 122 43.24 -3.99 -20.13
CA ILE A 122 42.80 -2.83 -19.37
C ILE A 122 43.45 -2.92 -18.00
N VAL A 123 44.21 -1.90 -17.60
CA VAL A 123 45.03 -1.87 -16.37
C VAL A 123 44.57 -0.73 -15.47
N PHE A 124 44.47 -1.00 -14.16
CA PHE A 124 44.12 0.02 -13.17
C PHE A 124 45.23 1.06 -13.04
N ILE A 125 44.86 2.33 -13.02
CA ILE A 125 45.78 3.45 -12.91
C ILE A 125 46.04 3.76 -11.43
N GLU A 126 47.26 3.52 -10.96
CA GLU A 126 47.63 3.73 -9.55
C GLU A 126 47.66 5.23 -9.14
N ASP A 127 47.63 6.15 -10.11
CA ASP A 127 47.56 7.60 -9.87
C ASP A 127 46.27 8.05 -9.17
N PHE A 128 45.17 7.31 -9.36
CA PHE A 128 43.90 7.57 -8.67
C PHE A 128 43.86 7.02 -7.23
N GLY A 129 44.98 6.44 -6.76
CA GLY A 129 45.15 5.90 -5.43
C GLY A 129 45.32 4.38 -5.39
N ARG A 130 45.32 3.82 -4.18
CA ARG A 130 45.46 2.36 -4.01
C ARG A 130 44.24 1.64 -4.56
N LYS A 131 44.49 0.65 -5.42
CA LYS A 131 43.45 -0.24 -5.95
C LYS A 131 42.69 -0.93 -4.80
N PRO A 132 41.34 -0.84 -4.77
CA PRO A 132 40.50 -1.63 -3.86
C PRO A 132 40.78 -3.13 -3.98
N ALA A 133 40.60 -3.88 -2.89
CA ALA A 133 40.84 -5.32 -2.87
C ALA A 133 39.97 -6.07 -3.89
N ASP A 134 38.70 -5.68 -3.99
CA ASP A 134 37.68 -6.34 -4.82
C ASP A 134 37.82 -6.10 -6.32
N LEU A 135 38.60 -5.08 -6.72
CA LEU A 135 38.79 -4.74 -8.13
C LEU A 135 39.99 -5.48 -8.75
N PRO A 136 39.89 -6.01 -9.97
CA PRO A 136 41.02 -6.66 -10.63
C PRO A 136 42.07 -5.63 -11.07
N LYS A 137 43.35 -5.99 -10.96
CA LYS A 137 44.46 -5.08 -11.36
C LYS A 137 44.52 -4.92 -12.89
N ALA A 138 44.29 -6.00 -13.62
CA ALA A 138 44.25 -5.99 -15.07
C ALA A 138 43.28 -7.04 -15.62
N ILE A 139 42.59 -6.72 -16.72
CA ILE A 139 41.71 -7.63 -17.44
C ILE A 139 42.15 -7.68 -18.91
N LYS A 140 42.20 -8.88 -19.50
CA LYS A 140 42.44 -9.08 -20.94
C LYS A 140 41.17 -8.79 -21.74
N VAL A 141 41.26 -7.97 -22.78
CA VAL A 141 40.11 -7.59 -23.61
C VAL A 141 39.64 -8.76 -24.49
N HIS A 142 40.56 -9.53 -25.07
CA HIS A 142 40.24 -10.57 -26.08
C HIS A 142 39.68 -11.88 -25.54
N LYS A 143 39.71 -12.12 -24.22
CA LYS A 143 39.33 -13.41 -23.64
C LYS A 143 37.84 -13.75 -23.82
N LYS A 144 36.96 -12.73 -23.93
CA LYS A 144 35.51 -12.91 -24.14
C LYS A 144 35.11 -13.04 -25.61
N VAL A 145 35.75 -12.28 -26.51
CA VAL A 145 35.45 -12.36 -27.95
C VAL A 145 35.76 -13.75 -28.48
N LEU A 146 36.90 -14.33 -28.08
CA LEU A 146 37.30 -15.69 -28.43
C LEU A 146 36.33 -16.77 -27.91
N ASN A 147 35.86 -16.64 -26.66
CA ASN A 147 34.90 -17.59 -26.09
C ASN A 147 33.52 -17.48 -26.77
N GLY A 148 33.02 -16.27 -27.02
CA GLY A 148 31.74 -16.08 -27.71
C GLY A 148 31.77 -16.55 -29.17
N SER A 149 32.91 -16.38 -29.87
CA SER A 149 33.08 -16.96 -31.21
C SER A 149 33.15 -18.49 -31.19
N TYR A 150 33.69 -19.09 -30.12
CA TYR A 150 33.77 -20.55 -29.99
C TYR A 150 32.40 -21.18 -29.72
N GLU A 151 31.62 -20.60 -28.81
CA GLU A 151 30.22 -21.00 -28.56
C GLU A 151 29.38 -20.94 -29.84
N TYR A 152 29.49 -19.84 -30.62
CA TYR A 152 28.79 -19.70 -31.89
C TYR A 152 29.23 -20.73 -32.96
N MET A 153 30.52 -21.07 -33.02
CA MET A 153 31.02 -22.12 -33.93
C MET A 153 30.46 -23.50 -33.56
N GLN A 154 30.32 -23.78 -32.27
CA GLN A 154 29.81 -25.04 -31.76
C GLN A 154 28.32 -25.21 -32.06
N ASP A 155 27.52 -24.15 -31.88
CA ASP A 155 26.10 -24.13 -32.25
C ASP A 155 25.89 -24.40 -33.76
N ILE A 156 26.73 -23.81 -34.62
CA ILE A 156 26.69 -24.04 -36.07
C ILE A 156 26.99 -25.50 -36.43
N GLU A 157 27.92 -26.15 -35.73
CA GLU A 157 28.27 -27.56 -35.96
C GLU A 157 27.13 -28.49 -35.52
N ASP A 158 26.49 -28.21 -34.38
CA ASP A 158 25.36 -28.97 -33.87
C ASP A 158 24.14 -28.86 -34.81
N GLU A 159 23.83 -27.67 -35.33
CA GLU A 159 22.77 -27.46 -36.32
C GLU A 159 23.01 -28.25 -37.62
N LYS A 160 24.25 -28.28 -38.11
CA LYS A 160 24.63 -29.08 -39.29
C LYS A 160 24.45 -30.57 -39.03
N TRP A 161 24.79 -31.04 -37.84
CA TRP A 161 24.65 -32.44 -37.44
C TRP A 161 23.18 -32.86 -37.33
N MET A 162 22.33 -32.01 -36.74
CA MET A 162 20.87 -32.22 -36.70
C MET A 162 20.27 -32.29 -38.11
N SER A 163 20.64 -31.35 -39.00
CA SER A 163 20.17 -31.35 -40.40
C SER A 163 20.58 -32.60 -41.18
N MET A 164 21.79 -33.12 -40.97
CA MET A 164 22.22 -34.38 -41.57
C MET A 164 21.42 -35.58 -41.05
N THR A 165 21.11 -35.58 -39.76
CA THR A 165 20.32 -36.64 -39.11
C THR A 165 18.89 -36.66 -39.64
N GLU A 166 18.25 -35.49 -39.77
CA GLU A 166 16.91 -35.34 -40.37
C GLU A 166 16.87 -35.83 -41.82
N LYS A 167 17.87 -35.44 -42.64
CA LYS A 167 17.97 -35.89 -44.04
C LYS A 167 18.16 -37.41 -44.17
N LYS A 168 18.82 -38.04 -43.19
CA LYS A 168 18.99 -39.49 -43.14
C LYS A 168 17.70 -40.20 -42.70
N ALA A 169 16.91 -39.60 -41.82
CA ALA A 169 15.64 -40.16 -41.37
C ALA A 169 14.52 -40.12 -42.45
N LEU A 170 14.64 -39.24 -43.43
CA LEU A 170 13.69 -39.08 -44.55
C LEU A 170 14.03 -39.93 -45.78
N ARG A 171 15.15 -40.67 -45.78
CA ARG A 171 15.54 -41.62 -46.83
C ARG A 171 15.25 -43.05 -46.41
#